data_AF-A0A178ZES4-F1
#
_entry.id   AF-A0A178ZES4-F1
#
_cell.length_a   1.000
_cell.length_b   1.000
_cell.length_c   1.000
_cell.angle_alpha   90.00
_cell.angle_beta   90.00
_cell.angle_gamma   90.00
#
_symmetry.space_group_name_H-M   'P 1'
#
loop_
_entity.id
_entity.type
_entity.pdbx_description
1 polymer ?
#
loop_
_entity_poly.entity_id
_entity_poly.type
_entity_poly.pdbx_seq_one_letter_code
_entity_poly.pdbx_strand_id
1 'polypeptide(L)'
;MANPQEIIEQQPDFSRLADSLQTAGEEFSKLRNHHAFDHGAELMQAIKALSQEMQSMKTEMKTEIGKVNTNMAAMKTDITVIKGDIRDIKQDITGLRTYISVIDLNAAARSHNSKLLHDSDPLFKFLDPATAEAIPNFPATSAEIRSINPRNLNGILRALGLPTGGDVNDRKSKLRIHIGLSENPA
;
A
#
# COMPACT_ATOMS: atom_id res chain seq x y z
N MET A 1 70.92 61.02 79.25
CA MET A 1 70.68 59.67 78.70
C MET A 1 69.20 59.59 78.33
N ALA A 2 68.94 59.20 77.07
CA ALA A 2 67.69 58.86 76.37
C ALA A 2 66.28 59.26 76.92
N ASN A 3 65.51 59.86 76.01
CA ASN A 3 64.06 60.12 76.03
C ASN A 3 63.24 58.82 75.79
N PRO A 4 62.22 58.48 76.59
CA PRO A 4 61.17 57.57 76.18
C PRO A 4 59.99 58.38 75.62
N GLN A 5 59.81 58.30 74.30
CA GLN A 5 58.60 58.78 73.63
C GLN A 5 57.39 58.01 74.19
N GLU A 6 56.50 58.70 74.91
CA GLU A 6 55.14 58.20 75.15
C GLU A 6 54.44 58.06 73.81
N ILE A 7 54.29 56.82 73.36
CA ILE A 7 53.39 56.47 72.26
C ILE A 7 51.99 56.68 72.81
N ILE A 8 51.41 57.84 72.51
CA ILE A 8 49.99 58.09 72.72
C ILE A 8 49.25 57.17 71.74
N GLU A 9 48.88 55.97 72.18
CA GLU A 9 48.00 55.09 71.41
C GLU A 9 46.70 55.86 71.13
N GLN A 10 46.39 56.10 69.86
CA GLN A 10 45.13 56.73 69.47
C GLN A 10 43.99 55.83 69.94
N GLN A 11 43.19 56.31 70.91
CA GLN A 11 42.03 55.58 71.37
C GLN A 11 40.98 55.47 70.25
N PRO A 12 40.28 54.33 70.13
CA PRO A 12 39.20 54.18 69.15
C PRO A 12 38.09 55.22 69.36
N ASP A 13 37.69 55.86 68.26
CA ASP A 13 36.53 56.75 68.25
C ASP A 13 35.26 55.94 67.99
N PHE A 14 34.59 55.55 69.07
CA PHE A 14 33.36 54.74 69.00
C PHE A 14 32.20 55.47 68.33
N SER A 15 32.14 56.80 68.41
CA SER A 15 31.11 57.59 67.73
C SER A 15 31.31 57.51 66.22
N ARG A 16 32.55 57.71 65.75
CA ARG A 16 32.88 57.56 64.34
C ARG A 16 32.66 56.13 63.84
N LEU A 17 32.91 55.12 64.66
CA LEU A 17 32.61 53.71 64.37
C LEU A 17 31.10 53.48 64.22
N ALA A 18 30.29 54.01 65.13
CA ALA A 18 28.84 53.93 65.06
C ALA A 18 28.29 54.62 63.80
N ASP A 19 28.76 55.82 63.49
CA ASP A 19 28.39 56.57 62.29
C ASP A 19 28.78 55.81 61.02
N SER A 20 29.97 55.18 61.01
CA SER A 20 30.45 54.38 59.88
C SER A 20 29.58 53.14 59.66
N LEU A 21 29.19 52.45 60.73
CA LEU A 21 28.30 51.28 60.67
C LEU A 21 26.88 51.67 60.24
N GLN A 22 26.38 52.79 60.73
CA GLN A 22 25.07 53.31 60.32
C GLN A 22 25.09 53.71 58.84
N THR A 23 26.11 54.45 58.41
CA THR A 23 26.30 54.83 56.99
C THR A 23 26.39 53.59 56.10
N ALA A 24 27.14 52.56 56.53
CA ALA A 24 27.21 51.29 55.82
C ALA A 24 25.83 50.63 55.73
N GLY A 25 25.07 50.58 56.83
CA GLY A 25 23.70 50.04 56.86
C GLY A 25 22.72 50.77 55.95
N GLU A 26 22.83 52.10 55.87
CA GLU A 26 22.03 52.93 54.96
C GLU A 26 22.37 52.66 53.49
N GLU A 27 23.64 52.53 53.14
CA GLU A 27 24.08 52.16 51.78
C GLU A 27 23.67 50.72 51.42
N PHE A 28 23.77 49.77 52.35
CA PHE A 28 23.25 48.41 52.16
C PHE A 28 21.74 48.40 51.91
N SER A 29 20.99 49.29 52.57
CA SER A 29 19.54 49.42 52.37
C SER A 29 19.18 49.91 50.96
N LYS A 30 20.04 50.70 50.31
CA LYS A 30 19.87 51.17 48.92
C LYS A 30 20.10 50.07 47.89
N LEU A 31 20.90 49.05 48.19
CA LEU A 31 21.12 47.90 47.29
C LEU A 31 19.85 47.10 47.01
N ARG A 32 18.87 47.14 47.93
CA ARG A 32 17.59 46.42 47.79
C ARG A 32 16.74 46.93 46.61
N ASN A 33 16.98 48.16 46.16
CA ASN A 33 16.30 48.78 45.01
C ASN A 33 17.23 48.85 43.78
N HIS A 34 18.34 48.12 43.78
CA HIS A 34 19.33 48.20 42.71
C HIS A 34 18.91 47.33 41.52
N HIS A 35 18.66 47.96 40.37
CA HIS A 35 18.20 47.33 39.13
C HIS A 35 18.99 46.07 38.72
N ALA A 36 20.27 45.96 39.05
CA ALA A 36 21.07 44.76 38.71
C ALA A 36 20.48 43.45 39.26
N PHE A 37 19.81 43.48 40.43
CA PHE A 37 19.15 42.29 40.98
C PHE A 37 17.83 41.97 40.24
N ASP A 38 17.11 43.00 39.79
CA ASP A 38 15.90 42.84 38.97
C ASP A 38 16.22 42.22 37.59
N HIS A 39 17.27 42.71 36.92
CA HIS A 39 17.73 42.15 35.64
C HIS A 39 18.17 40.67 35.78
N GLY A 40 18.75 40.29 36.92
CA GLY A 40 19.09 38.90 37.22
C GLY A 40 17.85 38.01 37.34
N ALA A 41 16.79 38.51 37.98
CA ALA A 41 15.52 37.80 38.09
C ALA A 41 14.81 37.68 36.73
N GLU A 42 14.80 38.75 35.93
CA GLU A 42 14.26 38.76 34.56
C GLU A 42 15.03 37.79 33.64
N LEU A 43 16.36 37.77 33.73
CA LEU A 43 17.20 36.83 32.97
C LEU A 43 16.89 35.38 33.34
N MET A 44 16.74 35.07 34.63
CA MET A 44 16.35 33.72 35.07
C MET A 44 14.96 33.34 34.56
N GLN A 45 14.01 34.28 34.54
CA GLN A 45 12.69 34.04 33.94
C GLN A 45 12.78 33.78 32.44
N ALA A 46 13.58 34.56 31.70
CA ALA A 46 13.80 34.35 30.27
C ALA A 46 14.45 32.99 29.97
N ILE A 47 15.45 32.60 30.75
CA ILE A 47 16.10 31.27 30.63
C ILE A 47 15.10 30.16 30.92
N LYS A 48 14.25 30.31 31.93
CA LYS A 48 13.21 29.34 32.26
C LYS A 48 12.17 29.22 31.14
N ALA A 49 11.72 30.35 30.59
CA ALA A 49 10.78 30.38 29.47
C ALA A 49 11.36 29.69 28.23
N LEU A 50 12.59 30.03 27.84
CA LEU A 50 13.28 29.39 26.73
C LEU A 50 13.45 27.87 26.95
N SER A 51 13.78 27.45 28.18
CA SER A 51 13.86 26.03 28.53
C SER A 51 12.52 25.32 28.35
N GLN A 52 11.41 25.96 28.74
CA GLN A 52 10.06 25.42 28.57
C GLN A 52 9.67 25.32 27.08
N GLU A 53 9.94 26.36 26.29
CA GLU A 53 9.70 26.35 24.83
C GLU A 53 10.50 25.24 24.14
N MET A 54 11.77 25.07 24.51
CA MET A 54 12.62 24.00 23.95
C MET A 54 12.07 22.61 24.29
N GLN A 55 11.51 22.40 25.49
CA GLN A 55 10.86 21.15 25.86
C GLN A 55 9.54 20.94 25.10
N SER A 56 8.76 22.01 24.86
CA SER A 56 7.55 21.93 24.03
C SER A 56 7.90 21.51 22.61
N MET A 57 8.85 22.21 21.99
CA MET A 57 9.33 21.92 20.63
C MET A 57 9.85 20.49 20.50
N LYS A 58 10.63 20.01 21.49
CA LYS A 58 11.10 18.62 21.52
C LYS A 58 9.93 17.61 21.55
N THR A 59 8.88 17.91 22.30
CA THR A 59 7.70 17.05 22.43
C THR A 59 6.86 17.05 21.15
N GLU A 60 6.66 18.21 20.54
CA GLU A 60 6.00 18.36 19.24
C GLU A 60 6.75 17.62 18.15
N MET A 61 8.07 17.81 18.05
CA MET A 61 8.90 17.11 17.07
C MET A 61 8.85 15.59 17.25
N LYS A 62 8.89 15.09 18.50
CA LYS A 62 8.73 13.66 18.79
C LYS A 62 7.37 13.13 18.32
N THR A 63 6.32 13.94 18.49
CA THR A 63 4.96 13.58 18.05
C THR A 63 4.86 13.53 16.54
N GLU A 64 5.38 14.54 15.84
CA GLU A 64 5.38 14.57 14.36
C GLU A 64 6.22 13.44 13.75
N ILE A 65 7.39 13.13 14.33
CA ILE A 65 8.18 11.94 13.93
C ILE A 65 7.36 10.65 14.13
N GLY A 66 6.60 10.55 15.22
CA GLY A 66 5.71 9.42 15.45
C GLY A 66 4.62 9.27 14.38
N LYS A 67 4.01 10.39 13.96
CA LYS A 67 3.04 10.41 12.87
C LYS A 67 3.67 10.01 11.54
N VAL A 68 4.86 10.54 11.21
CA VAL A 68 5.60 10.17 10.00
C VAL A 68 5.91 8.67 9.98
N ASN A 69 6.37 8.09 11.09
CA ASN A 69 6.64 6.65 11.19
C ASN A 69 5.37 5.82 10.97
N THR A 70 4.24 6.26 11.53
CA THR A 70 2.95 5.60 11.35
C THR A 70 2.49 5.65 9.89
N ASN A 71 2.57 6.82 9.26
CA ASN A 71 2.23 6.99 7.85
C ASN A 71 3.14 6.16 6.94
N MET A 72 4.45 6.10 7.24
CA MET A 72 5.41 5.26 6.50
C MET A 72 5.06 3.77 6.60
N ALA A 73 4.62 3.30 7.77
CA ALA A 73 4.18 1.92 7.97
C ALA A 73 2.87 1.62 7.21
N ALA A 74 1.92 2.56 7.20
CA ALA A 74 0.70 2.45 6.40
C ALA A 74 1.03 2.38 4.90
N MET A 75 1.85 3.30 4.38
CA MET A 75 2.31 3.30 2.99
C MET A 75 3.02 1.99 2.61
N LYS A 76 3.82 1.42 3.52
CA LYS A 76 4.48 0.12 3.28
C LYS A 76 3.46 -1.01 3.11
N THR A 77 2.37 -0.98 3.87
CA THR A 77 1.27 -1.93 3.77
C THR A 77 0.54 -1.77 2.45
N ASP A 78 0.16 -0.54 2.09
CA ASP A 78 -0.51 -0.24 0.82
C ASP A 78 0.33 -0.68 -0.38
N ILE A 79 1.63 -0.41 -0.37
CA ILE A 79 2.56 -0.88 -1.43
C ILE A 79 2.58 -2.41 -1.53
N THR A 80 2.43 -3.11 -0.41
CA THR A 80 2.42 -4.58 -0.40
C THR A 80 1.13 -5.12 -1.01
N VAL A 81 -0.01 -4.49 -0.70
CA VAL A 81 -1.31 -4.80 -1.31
C VAL A 81 -1.28 -4.53 -2.82
N ILE A 82 -0.84 -3.34 -3.24
CA ILE A 82 -0.72 -2.98 -4.66
C ILE A 82 0.17 -3.96 -5.43
N LYS A 83 1.26 -4.45 -4.82
CA LYS A 83 2.10 -5.49 -5.43
C LYS A 83 1.38 -6.84 -5.57
N GLY A 84 0.45 -7.16 -4.67
CA GLY A 84 -0.47 -8.29 -4.79
C GLY A 84 -1.39 -8.12 -5.97
N ASP A 85 -2.15 -7.02 -6.00
CA ASP A 85 -3.12 -6.72 -7.05
C ASP A 85 -2.47 -6.73 -8.45
N ILE A 86 -1.26 -6.17 -8.59
CA ILE A 86 -0.51 -6.18 -9.85
C ILE A 86 -0.13 -7.61 -10.28
N ARG A 87 0.14 -8.53 -9.34
CA ARG A 87 0.42 -9.94 -9.68
C ARG A 87 -0.84 -10.63 -10.19
N ASP A 88 -1.97 -10.41 -9.53
CA ASP A 88 -3.24 -11.03 -9.90
C ASP A 88 -3.71 -10.52 -11.27
N ILE A 89 -3.62 -9.21 -11.52
CA ILE A 89 -3.91 -8.61 -12.84
C ILE A 89 -3.02 -9.21 -13.94
N LYS A 90 -1.74 -9.47 -13.66
CA LYS A 90 -0.85 -10.12 -14.65
C LYS A 90 -1.29 -11.55 -14.97
N GLN A 91 -1.76 -12.29 -13.98
CA GLN A 91 -2.31 -13.63 -14.17
C GLN A 91 -3.59 -13.59 -15.01
N ASP A 92 -4.51 -12.68 -14.68
CA ASP A 92 -5.75 -12.47 -15.45
C ASP A 92 -5.46 -12.09 -16.90
N ILE A 93 -4.53 -11.16 -17.15
CA ILE A 93 -4.12 -10.79 -18.53
C ILE A 93 -3.53 -11.99 -19.27
N THR A 94 -2.79 -12.85 -18.58
CA THR A 94 -2.22 -14.06 -19.19
C THR A 94 -3.34 -15.06 -19.54
N GLY A 95 -4.29 -15.26 -18.63
CA GLY A 95 -5.48 -16.07 -18.87
C GLY A 95 -6.30 -15.55 -20.06
N LEU A 96 -6.55 -14.24 -20.12
CA LEU A 96 -7.27 -13.60 -21.23
C LEU A 96 -6.55 -13.77 -22.58
N ARG A 97 -5.22 -13.65 -22.61
CA ARG A 97 -4.43 -13.90 -23.85
C ARG A 97 -4.60 -15.32 -24.35
N THR A 98 -4.49 -16.30 -23.44
CA THR A 98 -4.72 -17.71 -23.77
C THR A 98 -6.15 -17.94 -24.26
N TYR A 99 -7.15 -17.40 -23.57
CA TYR A 99 -8.55 -17.50 -23.95
C TYR A 99 -8.83 -16.93 -25.35
N ILE A 100 -8.28 -15.75 -25.67
CA ILE A 100 -8.40 -15.14 -27.00
C ILE A 100 -7.74 -16.02 -28.07
N SER A 101 -6.53 -16.54 -27.81
CA SER A 101 -5.86 -17.44 -28.76
C SER A 101 -6.67 -18.71 -29.04
N VAL A 102 -7.33 -19.27 -28.02
CA VAL A 102 -8.24 -20.42 -28.19
C VAL A 102 -9.45 -20.06 -29.05
N ILE A 103 -10.08 -18.91 -28.80
CA ILE A 103 -11.19 -18.44 -29.64
C ILE A 103 -10.76 -18.28 -31.10
N ASP A 104 -9.60 -17.68 -31.36
CA ASP A 104 -9.08 -17.48 -32.71
C ASP A 104 -8.83 -18.82 -33.42
N LEU A 105 -8.23 -19.79 -32.72
CA LEU A 105 -8.03 -21.14 -33.25
C LEU A 105 -9.37 -21.85 -33.53
N ASN A 106 -10.35 -21.73 -32.62
CA ASN A 106 -11.67 -22.30 -32.81
C ASN A 106 -12.45 -21.61 -33.94
N ALA A 107 -12.27 -20.30 -34.14
CA ALA A 107 -12.84 -19.57 -35.26
C ALA A 107 -12.23 -20.03 -36.60
N ALA A 108 -10.92 -20.26 -36.65
CA ALA A 108 -10.26 -20.86 -37.80
C ALA A 108 -10.78 -22.28 -38.08
N ALA A 109 -10.88 -23.13 -37.05
CA ALA A 109 -11.44 -24.48 -37.16
C ALA A 109 -12.89 -24.44 -37.70
N ARG A 110 -13.73 -23.52 -37.21
CA ARG A 110 -15.09 -23.28 -37.71
C ARG A 110 -15.09 -22.94 -39.21
N SER A 111 -14.21 -22.03 -39.62
CA SER A 111 -14.07 -21.58 -41.02
C SER A 111 -13.56 -22.68 -41.96
N HIS A 112 -12.74 -23.61 -41.44
CA HIS A 112 -12.35 -24.80 -42.18
C HIS A 112 -13.51 -25.79 -42.30
N ASN A 113 -14.17 -26.09 -41.18
CA ASN A 113 -15.27 -27.05 -41.14
C ASN A 113 -16.44 -26.63 -42.03
N SER A 114 -16.71 -25.33 -42.17
CA SER A 114 -17.78 -24.82 -43.05
C SER A 114 -17.55 -25.02 -44.53
N LYS A 115 -16.33 -25.37 -44.93
CA LYS A 115 -15.95 -25.65 -46.32
C LYS A 115 -15.92 -27.14 -46.62
N LEU A 116 -16.19 -28.00 -45.63
CA LEU A 116 -16.27 -29.45 -45.85
C LEU A 116 -17.53 -29.77 -46.65
N LEU A 117 -17.40 -30.71 -47.57
CA LEU A 117 -18.45 -31.05 -48.52
C LEU A 117 -19.13 -32.37 -48.16
N HIS A 118 -18.34 -33.34 -47.70
CA HIS A 118 -18.81 -34.68 -47.38
C HIS A 118 -18.81 -34.92 -45.89
N ASP A 119 -19.71 -35.79 -45.44
CA ASP A 119 -19.82 -36.12 -44.02
C ASP A 119 -18.65 -36.94 -43.46
N SER A 120 -17.85 -37.57 -44.34
CA SER A 120 -16.62 -38.30 -44.03
C SER A 120 -15.38 -37.42 -43.98
N ASP A 121 -15.48 -36.16 -44.41
CA ASP A 121 -14.34 -35.24 -44.39
C ASP A 121 -13.87 -35.03 -42.93
N PRO A 122 -12.55 -34.98 -42.68
CA PRO A 122 -12.02 -34.84 -41.34
C PRO A 122 -12.33 -33.45 -40.77
N LEU A 123 -12.91 -33.42 -39.57
CA LEU A 123 -13.18 -32.20 -38.82
C LEU A 123 -11.91 -31.64 -38.20
N PHE A 124 -11.75 -30.33 -38.31
CA PHE A 124 -10.85 -29.58 -37.44
C PHE A 124 -11.43 -29.58 -36.02
N LYS A 125 -10.63 -30.07 -35.08
CA LYS A 125 -11.00 -30.18 -33.67
C LYS A 125 -11.02 -28.81 -33.00
N PHE A 126 -11.89 -28.67 -32.02
CA PHE A 126 -11.96 -27.48 -31.17
C PHE A 126 -11.18 -27.69 -29.88
N LEU A 127 -10.71 -26.59 -29.32
CA LEU A 127 -10.16 -26.51 -27.97
C LEU A 127 -11.24 -26.07 -26.99
N ASP A 128 -11.17 -26.53 -25.75
CA ASP A 128 -11.98 -26.05 -24.64
C ASP A 128 -11.51 -24.63 -24.25
N PRO A 129 -12.36 -23.59 -24.34
CA PRO A 129 -11.97 -22.23 -23.98
C PRO A 129 -11.53 -22.07 -22.52
N ALA A 130 -12.01 -22.91 -21.60
CA ALA A 130 -11.65 -22.82 -20.18
C ALA A 130 -10.27 -23.42 -19.87
N THR A 131 -9.85 -24.46 -20.59
CA THR A 131 -8.59 -25.18 -20.30
C THR A 131 -7.51 -24.97 -21.36
N ALA A 132 -7.87 -24.45 -22.54
CA ALA A 132 -7.02 -24.37 -23.72
C ALA A 132 -6.51 -25.73 -24.24
N GLU A 133 -7.16 -26.83 -23.84
CA GLU A 133 -6.83 -28.18 -24.27
C GLU A 133 -7.79 -28.69 -25.33
N ALA A 134 -7.40 -29.75 -26.06
CA ALA A 134 -8.27 -30.40 -27.02
C ALA A 134 -9.51 -30.99 -26.32
N ILE A 135 -10.69 -30.77 -26.89
CA ILE A 135 -11.93 -31.32 -26.34
C ILE A 135 -11.88 -32.87 -26.42
N PRO A 136 -12.01 -33.58 -25.28
CA PRO A 136 -11.96 -35.04 -25.28
C PRO A 136 -13.07 -35.65 -26.13
N ASN A 137 -12.75 -36.72 -26.87
CA ASN A 137 -13.70 -37.46 -27.70
C ASN A 137 -14.46 -36.60 -28.71
N PHE A 138 -13.85 -35.51 -29.19
CA PHE A 138 -14.40 -34.69 -30.26
C PHE A 138 -14.53 -35.53 -31.56
N PRO A 139 -15.68 -35.50 -32.25
CA PRO A 139 -15.92 -36.28 -33.47
C PRO A 139 -14.85 -36.02 -34.53
N ALA A 140 -14.35 -37.08 -35.17
CA ALA A 140 -13.39 -36.95 -36.26
C ALA A 140 -14.06 -36.52 -37.56
N THR A 141 -15.36 -36.79 -37.73
CA THR A 141 -16.12 -36.49 -38.96
C THR A 141 -17.55 -36.02 -38.64
N SER A 142 -18.23 -35.39 -39.60
CA SER A 142 -19.65 -35.01 -39.46
C SER A 142 -20.55 -36.25 -39.33
N ALA A 143 -20.17 -37.38 -39.95
CA ALA A 143 -20.88 -38.65 -39.84
C ALA A 143 -20.93 -39.18 -38.40
N GLU A 144 -19.83 -39.06 -37.64
CA GLU A 144 -19.76 -39.48 -36.24
C GLU A 144 -20.69 -38.67 -35.32
N ILE A 145 -21.02 -37.43 -35.69
CA ILE A 145 -22.00 -36.62 -34.94
C ILE A 145 -23.40 -37.25 -34.99
N ARG A 146 -23.74 -37.98 -36.06
CA ARG A 146 -25.07 -38.61 -36.20
C ARG A 146 -25.25 -39.77 -35.22
N SER A 147 -24.19 -40.52 -34.92
CA SER A 147 -24.21 -41.68 -34.02
C SER A 147 -23.57 -41.41 -32.64
N ILE A 148 -23.20 -40.15 -32.35
CA ILE A 148 -22.55 -39.80 -31.09
C ILE A 148 -23.39 -40.17 -29.86
N ASN A 149 -22.72 -40.74 -28.86
CA ASN A 149 -23.34 -41.04 -27.57
C ASN A 149 -23.81 -39.74 -26.88
N PRO A 150 -25.06 -39.66 -26.36
CA PRO A 150 -25.58 -38.45 -25.70
C PRO A 150 -24.73 -37.93 -24.52
N ARG A 151 -24.04 -38.82 -23.80
CA ARG A 151 -23.12 -38.43 -22.72
C ARG A 151 -21.89 -37.71 -23.27
N ASN A 152 -21.34 -38.21 -24.37
CA ASN A 152 -20.21 -37.58 -25.05
C ASN A 152 -20.60 -36.21 -25.64
N LEU A 153 -21.76 -36.17 -26.31
CA LEU A 153 -22.32 -34.93 -26.85
C LEU A 153 -22.48 -33.85 -25.76
N ASN A 154 -22.98 -34.22 -24.57
CA ASN A 154 -23.06 -33.29 -23.45
C ASN A 154 -21.70 -32.82 -22.94
N GLY A 155 -20.70 -33.70 -22.95
CA GLY A 155 -19.32 -33.34 -22.60
C GLY A 155 -18.76 -32.27 -23.54
N ILE A 156 -18.88 -32.50 -24.85
CA ILE A 156 -18.41 -31.57 -25.88
C ILE A 156 -19.17 -30.23 -25.81
N LEU A 157 -20.51 -30.27 -25.69
CA LEU A 157 -21.31 -29.05 -25.57
C LEU A 157 -20.90 -28.24 -24.33
N ARG A 158 -20.70 -28.90 -23.17
CA ARG A 158 -20.25 -28.21 -21.96
C ARG A 158 -18.85 -27.61 -22.12
N ALA A 159 -17.91 -28.33 -22.73
CA ALA A 159 -16.56 -27.83 -23.02
C ALA A 159 -16.59 -26.60 -23.96
N LEU A 160 -17.56 -26.54 -24.88
CA LEU A 160 -17.77 -25.38 -25.77
C LEU A 160 -18.59 -24.25 -25.13
N GLY A 161 -19.01 -24.39 -23.87
CA GLY A 161 -19.89 -23.42 -23.20
C GLY A 161 -21.32 -23.39 -23.78
N LEU A 162 -21.75 -24.45 -24.45
CA LEU A 162 -23.06 -24.55 -25.10
C LEU A 162 -24.13 -25.19 -24.19
N PRO A 163 -25.40 -24.77 -24.32
CA PRO A 163 -26.50 -25.37 -23.57
C PRO A 163 -26.71 -26.86 -23.90
N THR A 164 -26.86 -27.68 -22.87
CA THR A 164 -27.12 -29.15 -22.97
C THR A 164 -28.60 -29.51 -22.83
N GLY A 165 -29.49 -28.53 -22.79
CA GLY A 165 -30.94 -28.74 -22.79
C GLY A 165 -31.50 -29.09 -24.18
N GLY A 166 -32.70 -29.66 -24.20
CA GLY A 166 -33.37 -30.15 -25.40
C GLY A 166 -33.15 -31.65 -25.63
N ASP A 167 -33.75 -32.17 -26.70
CA ASP A 167 -33.56 -33.56 -27.07
C ASP A 167 -32.15 -33.81 -27.63
N VAL A 168 -31.86 -35.04 -28.07
CA VAL A 168 -30.54 -35.37 -28.62
C VAL A 168 -30.30 -34.68 -29.96
N ASN A 169 -31.34 -34.49 -30.78
CA ASN A 169 -31.22 -33.88 -32.10
C ASN A 169 -31.00 -32.37 -32.00
N ASP A 170 -31.68 -31.70 -31.06
CA ASP A 170 -31.45 -30.28 -30.73
C ASP A 170 -29.98 -30.03 -30.38
N ARG A 171 -29.41 -30.90 -29.54
CA ARG A 171 -28.02 -30.83 -29.10
C ARG A 171 -27.04 -31.10 -30.23
N LYS A 172 -27.33 -32.08 -31.11
CA LYS A 172 -26.54 -32.32 -32.31
C LYS A 172 -26.56 -31.11 -33.22
N SER A 173 -27.74 -30.51 -33.45
CA SER A 173 -27.87 -29.30 -34.26
C SER A 173 -27.05 -28.14 -33.68
N LYS A 174 -27.16 -27.87 -32.37
CA LYS A 174 -26.33 -26.86 -31.68
C LYS A 174 -24.84 -27.08 -31.89
N LEU A 175 -24.37 -28.32 -31.75
CA LEU A 175 -22.96 -28.66 -32.00
C LEU A 175 -22.59 -28.36 -33.45
N ARG A 176 -23.36 -28.87 -34.42
CA ARG A 176 -23.11 -28.71 -35.86
C ARG A 176 -23.00 -27.24 -36.26
N ILE A 177 -23.96 -26.43 -35.85
CA ILE A 177 -23.99 -24.98 -36.11
C ILE A 177 -22.75 -24.31 -35.48
N HIS A 178 -22.44 -24.61 -34.22
CA HIS A 178 -21.31 -23.99 -33.53
C HIS A 178 -19.96 -24.32 -34.16
N ILE A 179 -19.80 -25.53 -34.69
CA ILE A 179 -18.54 -25.96 -35.33
C ILE A 179 -18.48 -25.64 -36.81
N GLY A 180 -19.49 -24.95 -37.35
CA GLY A 180 -19.50 -24.42 -38.72
C GLY A 180 -20.04 -25.37 -39.78
N LEU A 181 -20.62 -26.52 -39.41
CA LEU A 181 -21.20 -27.45 -40.37
C LEU A 181 -22.56 -26.98 -40.87
N SER A 182 -22.86 -27.26 -42.14
CA SER A 182 -24.22 -27.16 -42.68
C SER A 182 -25.17 -28.15 -41.99
N GLU A 183 -26.45 -27.81 -41.90
CA GLU A 183 -27.45 -28.70 -41.28
C GLU A 183 -27.55 -30.06 -42.00
N ASN A 184 -27.17 -30.14 -43.29
CA ASN A 184 -27.19 -31.35 -44.10
C ASN A 184 -26.08 -31.32 -45.18
N PRO A 185 -24.84 -31.80 -44.90
CA PRO A 185 -23.83 -32.00 -45.93
C PRO A 185 -24.35 -33.11 -46.86
N ALA A 186 -24.34 -32.81 -48.16
CA ALA A 186 -24.86 -33.70 -49.19
C ALA A 186 -24.08 -35.03 -49.27
#